data_AF-A0A1Q8QEI4-F1
#
_entry.id   AF-A0A1Q8QEI4-F1
#
_cell.length_a   1.000
_cell.length_b   1.000
_cell.length_c   1.000
_cell.angle_alpha   90.00
_cell.angle_beta   90.00
_cell.angle_gamma   90.00
#
_symmetry.space_group_name_H-M   'P 1'
#
loop_
_entity.id
_entity.type
_entity.pdbx_description
1 polymer ?
#
loop_
_entity_poly.entity_id
_entity_poly.type
_entity_poly.pdbx_seq_one_letter_code
_entity_poly.pdbx_strand_id
1 'polypeptide(L)'
;MSTLAAMTDIHDIKGPLPLAGPADWLVLAAGAGGLLLAGLALWRVWRMRQARIAPGRRLAAALAALGPDGGGLGDRDYYFRLTGLVRAMLEADDGFPATAMTAAEILDRLGQTGADPARTAGLAALFARAEAICFATDSPGTADTAVRPDRKRDWQTARTLLPGRRP
;
A
#
# COMPACT_ATOMS: atom_id res chain seq x y z
N MET A 1 92.46 3.42 9.94
CA MET A 1 91.19 2.68 10.17
C MET A 1 90.54 3.22 11.42
N SER A 2 89.46 3.99 11.28
CA SER A 2 88.25 3.94 12.13
C SER A 2 87.34 5.08 11.72
N THR A 3 86.31 4.68 11.00
CA THR A 3 85.18 5.42 10.49
C THR A 3 84.30 5.84 11.66
N LEU A 4 84.15 7.14 11.92
CA LEU A 4 83.08 7.63 12.78
C LEU A 4 81.89 7.96 11.88
N ALA A 5 80.94 7.03 11.86
CA ALA A 5 79.66 7.16 11.20
C ALA A 5 78.91 8.37 11.78
N ALA A 6 78.61 9.35 10.93
CA ALA A 6 77.69 10.43 11.25
C ALA A 6 76.30 9.81 11.43
N MET A 7 75.90 9.57 12.69
CA MET A 7 74.54 9.17 13.02
C MET A 7 73.59 10.27 12.56
N THR A 8 72.74 9.93 11.60
CA THR A 8 71.69 10.80 11.07
C THR A 8 70.64 10.98 12.15
N ASP A 9 70.66 12.14 12.78
CA ASP A 9 69.72 12.52 13.83
C ASP A 9 68.33 12.73 13.21
N ILE A 10 67.38 11.85 13.55
CA ILE A 10 65.99 11.93 13.07
C ILE A 10 65.27 12.98 13.92
N HIS A 11 65.30 14.22 13.45
CA HIS A 11 64.62 15.37 14.04
C HIS A 11 63.28 15.67 13.35
N ASP A 12 62.40 14.68 13.22
CA ASP A 12 61.03 14.91 12.72
C ASP A 12 59.97 14.28 13.63
N ILE A 13 59.98 14.67 14.90
CA ILE A 13 58.83 14.46 15.78
C ILE A 13 58.03 15.75 15.74
N LYS A 14 56.98 15.77 14.90
CA LYS A 14 56.00 16.86 14.90
C LYS A 14 55.48 17.04 16.34
N GLY A 15 55.51 18.28 16.81
CA GLY A 15 55.03 18.65 18.15
C GLY A 15 53.59 18.18 18.41
N PRO A 16 53.17 18.11 19.68
CA PRO A 16 51.89 17.55 20.08
C PRO A 16 50.76 18.20 19.27
N LEU A 17 50.02 17.38 18.52
CA LEU A 17 48.80 17.80 17.84
C LEU A 17 47.82 18.30 18.90
N PRO A 18 47.16 19.46 18.70
CA PRO A 18 46.14 19.92 19.62
C PRO A 18 45.06 18.85 19.72
N LEU A 19 44.88 18.31 20.93
CA LEU A 19 43.80 17.38 21.22
C LEU A 19 42.47 18.13 21.04
N ALA A 20 41.53 17.46 20.39
CA ALA A 20 40.20 18.01 20.12
C ALA A 20 39.58 18.55 21.42
N GLY A 21 39.14 19.81 21.38
CA GLY A 21 38.54 20.48 22.52
C GLY A 21 37.13 19.92 22.81
N PRO A 22 36.54 20.23 23.98
CA PRO A 22 35.18 19.80 24.31
C PRO A 22 34.12 20.24 23.27
N ALA A 23 34.37 21.34 22.55
CA ALA A 23 33.52 21.79 21.44
C ALA A 23 33.52 20.81 20.25
N ASP A 24 34.66 20.18 19.95
CA ASP A 24 34.78 19.22 18.84
C ASP A 24 33.99 17.93 19.12
N TRP A 25 33.94 17.51 20.39
CA TRP A 25 33.11 16.39 20.83
C TRP A 25 31.61 16.67 20.73
N LEU A 26 31.18 17.91 20.98
CA LEU A 26 29.79 18.32 20.81
C LEU A 26 29.38 18.31 19.33
N VAL A 27 30.26 18.75 18.43
CA VAL A 27 30.02 18.69 16.97
C VAL A 27 29.90 17.25 16.50
N LEU A 28 30.79 16.37 16.95
CA LEU A 28 30.72 14.93 16.65
C LEU A 28 29.44 14.28 17.18
N ALA A 29 29.06 14.59 18.42
CA ALA A 29 27.83 14.09 19.03
C ALA A 29 26.57 14.59 18.29
N ALA A 30 26.55 15.85 17.87
CA ALA A 30 25.47 16.41 17.08
C ALA A 30 25.35 15.74 15.70
N GLY A 31 26.48 15.49 15.02
CA GLY A 31 26.52 14.76 13.76
C GLY A 31 26.01 13.33 13.89
N ALA A 32 26.47 12.61 14.92
CA ALA A 32 26.01 11.25 15.21
C ALA A 32 24.51 11.20 15.56
N GLY A 33 24.03 12.16 16.36
CA GLY A 33 22.61 12.31 16.67
C GLY A 33 21.75 12.58 15.44
N GLY A 34 22.21 13.46 14.55
CA GLY A 34 21.55 13.75 13.27
C GLY A 34 21.45 12.51 12.37
N LEU A 35 22.54 11.75 12.25
CA LEU A 35 22.56 10.48 11.50
C LEU A 35 21.60 9.44 12.08
N LEU A 36 21.54 9.30 13.41
CA LEU A 36 20.60 8.41 14.08
C LEU A 36 19.15 8.81 13.83
N LEU A 37 18.83 10.10 13.93
CA LEU A 37 17.48 10.61 13.65
C LEU A 37 17.08 10.42 12.19
N ALA A 38 17.99 10.70 11.25
CA ALA A 38 17.76 10.48 9.83
C ALA A 38 17.55 8.99 9.51
N GLY A 39 18.38 8.11 10.08
CA GLY A 39 18.24 6.66 9.97
C GLY A 39 16.93 6.15 10.55
N LEU A 40 16.53 6.65 11.72
CA LEU A 40 15.25 6.30 12.35
C LEU A 40 14.06 6.78 11.51
N ALA A 41 14.11 8.00 10.98
CA ALA A 41 13.07 8.55 10.10
C ALA A 41 12.94 7.70 8.82
N LEU A 42 14.07 7.38 8.18
CA LEU A 42 14.10 6.53 6.99
C LEU A 42 13.55 5.12 7.28
N TRP A 43 13.96 4.52 8.41
CA TRP A 43 13.44 3.23 8.86
C TRP A 43 11.93 3.29 9.11
N ARG A 44 11.44 4.35 9.75
CA ARG A 44 10.01 4.53 10.02
C ARG A 44 9.20 4.64 8.72
N VAL A 45 9.68 5.45 7.78
CA VAL A 45 9.07 5.60 6.45
C VAL A 45 9.07 4.27 5.71
N TRP A 46 10.19 3.56 5.71
CA TRP A 46 10.30 2.25 5.07
C TRP A 46 9.34 1.22 5.67
N ARG A 47 9.25 1.17 7.00
CA ARG A 47 8.35 0.26 7.73
C ARG A 47 6.88 0.58 7.48
N MET A 48 6.51 1.86 7.40
CA MET A 48 5.16 2.29 7.01
C MET A 48 4.85 1.89 5.56
N ARG A 49 5.81 2.03 4.64
CA ARG A 49 5.64 1.60 3.25
C ARG A 49 5.48 0.09 3.13
N GLN A 50 6.28 -0.70 3.85
CA GLN A 50 6.15 -2.16 3.85
C GLN A 50 4.81 -2.65 4.40
N ALA A 51 4.34 -2.03 5.49
CA ALA A 51 3.03 -2.34 6.06
C ALA A 51 1.88 -2.06 5.09
N ARG A 52 2.02 -1.07 4.20
CA ARG A 52 1.04 -0.77 3.14
C ARG A 52 1.19 -1.66 1.89
N ILE A 53 2.40 -2.12 1.57
CA ILE A 53 2.67 -2.95 0.38
C ILE A 53 2.21 -4.41 0.58
N ALA A 54 2.29 -4.95 1.80
CA ALA A 54 1.94 -6.35 2.06
C ALA A 54 0.45 -6.68 1.85
N PRO A 55 -0.53 -5.87 2.30
CA PRO A 55 -1.95 -6.09 2.01
C PRO A 55 -2.28 -6.00 0.52
N GLY A 56 -1.76 -4.97 -0.17
CA GLY A 56 -2.04 -4.75 -1.60
C GLY A 56 -1.61 -5.91 -2.48
N ARG A 57 -0.43 -6.52 -2.23
CA ARG A 57 0.03 -7.70 -2.99
C ARG A 57 -0.84 -8.93 -2.75
N ARG A 58 -1.32 -9.13 -1.52
CA ARG A 58 -2.22 -10.24 -1.18
C ARG A 58 -3.58 -10.08 -1.85
N LEU A 59 -4.14 -8.87 -1.82
CA LEU A 59 -5.41 -8.55 -2.48
C LEU A 59 -5.32 -8.67 -4.00
N ALA A 60 -4.22 -8.20 -4.60
CA ALA A 60 -3.95 -8.38 -6.02
C ALA A 60 -3.88 -9.86 -6.41
N ALA A 61 -3.18 -10.67 -5.62
CA ALA A 61 -3.09 -12.12 -5.85
C ALA A 61 -4.45 -12.80 -5.69
N ALA A 62 -5.26 -12.41 -4.69
CA ALA A 62 -6.59 -12.95 -4.48
C ALA A 62 -7.56 -12.58 -5.62
N LEU A 63 -7.51 -11.33 -6.11
CA LEU A 63 -8.31 -10.91 -7.26
C LEU A 63 -7.88 -11.62 -8.55
N ALA A 64 -6.57 -11.82 -8.74
CA ALA A 64 -6.04 -12.59 -9.88
C ALA A 64 -6.47 -14.07 -9.82
N ALA A 65 -6.44 -14.67 -8.63
CA ALA A 65 -6.87 -16.04 -8.40
C ALA A 65 -8.39 -16.23 -8.60
N LEU A 66 -9.20 -15.23 -8.24
CA LEU A 66 -10.63 -15.25 -8.53
C LEU A 66 -10.90 -15.20 -10.04
N GLY A 67 -10.14 -14.35 -10.75
CA GLY A 67 -10.22 -14.21 -12.20
C GLY A 67 -11.57 -13.68 -12.72
N PRO A 68 -11.69 -13.42 -14.03
CA PRO A 68 -12.94 -12.98 -14.65
C PRO A 68 -13.99 -14.10 -14.72
N ASP A 69 -13.57 -15.37 -14.74
CA ASP A 69 -14.48 -16.50 -14.90
C ASP A 69 -14.89 -17.14 -13.56
N GLY A 70 -14.23 -16.79 -12.46
CA GLY A 70 -14.60 -17.25 -11.12
C GLY A 70 -14.21 -18.69 -10.78
N GLY A 71 -13.46 -19.39 -11.64
CA GLY A 71 -12.91 -20.72 -11.32
C GLY A 71 -13.97 -21.78 -10.99
N GLY A 72 -15.14 -21.72 -11.62
CA GLY A 72 -16.26 -22.65 -11.38
C GLY A 72 -17.22 -22.22 -10.26
N LEU A 73 -17.01 -21.07 -9.63
CA LEU A 73 -17.98 -20.50 -8.67
C LEU A 73 -19.31 -20.16 -9.37
N GLY A 74 -20.42 -20.42 -8.66
CA GLY A 74 -21.73 -19.87 -9.02
C GLY A 74 -21.73 -18.34 -8.93
N ASP A 75 -22.67 -17.68 -9.62
CA ASP A 75 -22.69 -16.21 -9.70
C ASP A 75 -22.78 -15.56 -8.32
N ARG A 76 -23.66 -16.07 -7.46
CA ARG A 76 -23.80 -15.59 -6.08
C ARG A 76 -22.47 -15.60 -5.31
N ASP A 77 -21.79 -16.73 -5.27
CA ASP A 77 -20.53 -16.87 -4.54
C ASP A 77 -19.42 -16.02 -5.17
N TYR A 78 -19.41 -15.92 -6.49
CA TYR A 78 -18.48 -15.08 -7.23
C TYR A 78 -18.62 -13.61 -6.82
N TYR A 79 -19.83 -13.05 -6.87
CA TYR A 79 -20.07 -11.65 -6.53
C TYR A 79 -19.91 -11.36 -5.04
N PHE A 80 -20.21 -12.33 -4.17
CA PHE A 80 -19.93 -12.21 -2.74
C PHE A 80 -18.42 -12.09 -2.48
N ARG A 81 -17.61 -12.95 -3.12
CA ARG A 81 -16.14 -12.88 -3.01
C ARG A 81 -15.58 -11.62 -3.65
N LEU A 82 -16.06 -11.25 -4.84
CA LEU A 82 -15.59 -10.07 -5.56
C LEU A 82 -15.84 -8.78 -4.76
N THR A 83 -17.06 -8.61 -4.23
CA THR A 83 -17.37 -7.42 -3.42
C THR A 83 -16.63 -7.40 -2.09
N GLY A 84 -16.39 -8.55 -1.47
CA GLY A 84 -15.50 -8.65 -0.30
C GLY A 84 -14.08 -8.18 -0.60
N LEU A 85 -13.51 -8.60 -1.74
CA LEU A 85 -12.19 -8.12 -2.18
C LEU A 85 -12.17 -6.63 -2.48
N VAL A 86 -13.20 -6.11 -3.16
CA VAL A 86 -13.34 -4.67 -3.45
C VAL A 86 -13.36 -3.85 -2.17
N ARG A 87 -14.16 -4.26 -1.17
CA ARG A 87 -14.19 -3.58 0.14
C ARG A 87 -12.83 -3.63 0.83
N ALA A 88 -12.15 -4.77 0.83
CA ALA A 88 -10.82 -4.89 1.43
C ALA A 88 -9.76 -4.03 0.71
N MET A 89 -9.85 -3.87 -0.61
CA MET A 89 -8.98 -2.97 -1.38
C MET A 89 -9.26 -1.51 -1.05
N LEU A 90 -10.53 -1.10 -0.98
CA LEU A 90 -10.91 0.26 -0.58
C LEU A 90 -10.46 0.60 0.83
N GLU A 91 -10.59 -0.33 1.78
CA GLU A 91 -10.12 -0.13 3.15
C GLU A 91 -8.59 0.02 3.23
N ALA A 92 -7.85 -0.76 2.44
CA ALA A 92 -6.39 -0.67 2.38
C ALA A 92 -5.90 0.65 1.74
N ASP A 93 -6.60 1.17 0.73
CA ASP A 93 -6.14 2.31 -0.07
C ASP A 93 -6.70 3.65 0.40
N ASP A 94 -7.99 3.71 0.74
CA ASP A 94 -8.70 4.94 1.08
C ASP A 94 -8.79 5.17 2.61
N GLY A 95 -8.39 4.19 3.43
CA GLY A 95 -8.14 4.36 4.88
C GLY A 95 -9.39 4.48 5.75
N PHE A 96 -10.55 4.05 5.25
CA PHE A 96 -11.80 3.96 6.00
C PHE A 96 -12.29 2.50 6.05
N PRO A 97 -13.10 2.10 7.05
CA PRO A 97 -13.44 0.70 7.30
C PRO A 97 -14.48 0.15 6.32
N ALA A 98 -14.15 0.11 5.03
CA ALA A 98 -15.07 -0.25 3.94
C ALA A 98 -15.66 -1.66 4.10
N THR A 99 -14.98 -2.59 4.77
CA THR A 99 -15.52 -3.94 5.02
C THR A 99 -16.68 -3.97 6.01
N ALA A 100 -16.81 -2.96 6.88
CA ALA A 100 -17.90 -2.82 7.84
C ALA A 100 -19.05 -1.94 7.34
N MET A 101 -18.95 -1.41 6.11
CA MET A 101 -19.88 -0.45 5.53
C MET A 101 -20.75 -1.09 4.44
N THR A 102 -21.97 -0.58 4.33
CA THR A 102 -22.88 -0.86 3.21
C THR A 102 -22.36 -0.23 1.92
N ALA A 103 -22.84 -0.70 0.76
CA ALA A 103 -22.45 -0.11 -0.52
C ALA A 103 -22.81 1.38 -0.60
N ALA A 104 -23.98 1.78 -0.07
CA ALA A 104 -24.43 3.16 -0.05
C ALA A 104 -23.47 4.07 0.75
N GLU A 105 -23.07 3.63 1.95
CA GLU A 105 -22.13 4.38 2.80
C GLU A 105 -20.75 4.49 2.16
N ILE A 106 -20.28 3.45 1.48
CA ILE A 106 -19.00 3.48 0.76
C ILE A 106 -19.05 4.53 -0.36
N LEU A 107 -20.12 4.55 -1.15
CA LEU A 107 -20.27 5.49 -2.27
C LEU A 107 -20.40 6.94 -1.79
N ASP A 108 -21.17 7.18 -0.72
CA ASP A 108 -21.25 8.49 -0.09
C ASP A 108 -19.88 8.94 0.41
N ARG A 109 -19.14 8.05 1.08
CA ARG A 109 -17.78 8.34 1.57
C ARG A 109 -16.81 8.67 0.44
N LEU A 110 -16.86 7.95 -0.68
CA LEU A 110 -16.05 8.23 -1.86
C LEU A 110 -16.42 9.56 -2.53
N GLY A 111 -17.70 9.95 -2.49
CA GLY A 111 -18.15 11.26 -2.93
C GLY A 111 -17.55 12.39 -2.07
N GLN A 112 -17.52 12.22 -0.75
CA GLN A 112 -16.97 13.21 0.19
C GLN A 112 -15.45 13.41 0.05
N THR A 113 -14.70 12.40 -0.39
CA THR A 113 -13.23 12.48 -0.56
C THR A 113 -12.80 13.07 -1.91
N GLY A 114 -13.76 13.40 -2.79
CA GLY A 114 -13.47 13.91 -4.13
C GLY A 114 -12.88 12.84 -5.06
N ALA A 115 -13.25 11.57 -4.86
CA ALA A 115 -12.85 10.49 -5.76
C ALA A 115 -13.34 10.74 -7.19
N ASP A 116 -12.61 10.22 -8.18
CA ASP A 116 -12.98 10.32 -9.60
C ASP A 116 -14.43 9.83 -9.83
N PRO A 117 -15.32 10.68 -10.37
CA PRO A 117 -16.71 10.30 -10.63
C PRO A 117 -16.86 9.05 -11.48
N ALA A 118 -15.96 8.80 -12.44
CA ALA A 118 -16.00 7.60 -13.28
C ALA A 118 -15.69 6.33 -12.45
N ARG A 119 -14.72 6.42 -11.54
CA ARG A 119 -14.40 5.33 -10.58
C ARG A 119 -15.60 5.06 -9.67
N THR A 120 -16.21 6.11 -9.11
CA THR A 120 -17.37 5.98 -8.20
C THR A 120 -18.59 5.39 -8.92
N ALA A 121 -18.87 5.81 -10.15
CA ALA A 121 -19.95 5.25 -10.96
C ALA A 121 -19.72 3.77 -11.32
N GLY A 122 -18.48 3.39 -11.63
CA GLY A 122 -18.12 1.98 -11.87
C GLY A 122 -18.32 1.10 -10.63
N LEU A 123 -17.90 1.59 -9.46
CA LEU A 123 -18.12 0.92 -8.18
C LEU A 123 -19.61 0.79 -7.83
N ALA A 124 -20.39 1.84 -8.07
CA ALA A 124 -21.83 1.83 -7.83
C ALA A 124 -22.53 0.76 -8.68
N ALA A 125 -22.18 0.68 -9.97
CA ALA A 125 -22.73 -0.32 -10.87
C ALA A 125 -22.35 -1.76 -10.46
N LEU A 126 -21.11 -1.96 -10.00
CA LEU A 126 -20.65 -3.26 -9.49
C LEU A 126 -21.42 -3.67 -8.24
N PHE A 127 -21.51 -2.79 -7.23
CA PHE A 127 -22.22 -3.11 -5.99
C PHE A 127 -23.71 -3.37 -6.22
N ALA A 128 -24.38 -2.54 -7.02
CA ALA A 128 -25.79 -2.75 -7.35
C ALA A 128 -26.04 -4.10 -8.03
N ARG A 129 -25.17 -4.49 -8.97
CA ARG A 129 -25.26 -5.80 -9.64
C ARG A 129 -25.02 -6.95 -8.67
N ALA A 130 -24.00 -6.82 -7.81
CA ALA A 130 -23.68 -7.82 -6.82
C ALA A 130 -24.80 -7.99 -5.79
N GLU A 131 -25.44 -6.91 -5.35
CA GLU A 131 -26.58 -6.96 -4.43
C GLU A 131 -27.77 -7.67 -5.09
N ALA A 132 -28.10 -7.31 -6.33
CA ALA A 132 -29.14 -7.99 -7.08
C ALA A 132 -28.86 -9.50 -7.23
N ILE A 133 -27.64 -9.89 -7.56
CA ILE A 133 -27.28 -11.31 -7.73
C ILE A 133 -27.22 -12.06 -6.39
N CYS A 134 -26.75 -11.41 -5.31
CA CYS A 134 -26.57 -12.08 -4.02
C CYS A 134 -27.87 -12.21 -3.21
N PHE A 135 -28.81 -11.28 -3.42
CA PHE A 135 -29.99 -11.10 -2.58
C PHE A 135 -31.32 -11.01 -3.34
N ALA A 136 -31.34 -11.12 -4.67
CA ALA A 136 -32.60 -11.31 -5.38
C ALA A 136 -33.29 -12.56 -4.80
N THR A 137 -34.47 -12.33 -4.23
CA THR A 137 -35.34 -13.41 -3.76
C THR A 137 -36.05 -13.95 -5.00
N ASP A 138 -36.12 -15.28 -5.15
CA ASP A 138 -36.92 -15.95 -6.17
C ASP A 138 -38.42 -15.74 -5.90
N SER A 139 -38.89 -14.50 -6.00
CA SER A 139 -40.31 -14.20 -5.97
C SER A 139 -40.90 -14.65 -7.31
N PRO A 140 -41.93 -15.52 -7.33
CA PRO A 140 -42.48 -16.13 -8.56
C PRO A 140 -43.16 -15.14 -9.53
N GLY A 141 -42.98 -13.82 -9.37
CA GLY A 141 -43.43 -12.77 -10.28
C GLY A 141 -42.32 -11.84 -10.81
N THR A 142 -41.05 -12.02 -10.44
CA THR A 142 -39.92 -11.17 -10.85
C THR A 142 -38.92 -11.85 -11.78
N ALA A 143 -39.25 -13.04 -12.31
CA ALA A 143 -38.39 -13.81 -13.23
C ALA A 143 -37.94 -13.01 -14.48
N ASP A 144 -38.63 -11.92 -14.81
CA ASP A 144 -38.36 -11.08 -15.99
C ASP A 144 -37.29 -9.99 -15.75
N THR A 145 -36.77 -9.84 -14.53
CA THR A 145 -35.69 -8.88 -14.19
C THR A 145 -34.45 -9.58 -13.61
N ALA A 146 -34.13 -10.77 -14.12
CA ALA A 146 -32.87 -11.43 -13.80
C ALA A 146 -31.70 -10.55 -14.25
N VAL A 147 -31.01 -9.92 -13.29
CA VAL A 147 -29.84 -9.10 -13.57
C VAL A 147 -28.75 -9.99 -14.15
N ARG A 148 -28.41 -9.76 -15.42
CA ARG A 148 -27.36 -10.53 -16.09
C ARG A 148 -26.00 -10.26 -15.44
N PRO A 149 -25.25 -11.30 -15.03
CA PRO A 149 -23.89 -11.13 -14.55
C PRO A 149 -22.97 -10.64 -15.68
N ASP A 150 -22.08 -9.71 -15.37
CA ASP A 150 -21.00 -9.25 -16.25
C ASP A 150 -19.66 -9.37 -15.52
N ARG A 151 -19.28 -10.62 -15.23
CA ARG A 151 -18.11 -10.94 -14.39
C ARG A 151 -16.83 -10.31 -14.93
N LYS A 152 -16.66 -10.29 -16.26
CA LYS A 152 -15.47 -9.73 -16.90
C LYS A 152 -15.36 -8.23 -16.66
N ARG A 153 -16.44 -7.47 -16.88
CA ARG A 153 -16.46 -6.02 -16.64
C ARG A 153 -16.26 -5.71 -15.16
N ASP A 154 -16.96 -6.42 -14.28
CA ASP A 154 -16.92 -6.14 -12.84
C ASP A 154 -15.55 -6.52 -12.24
N TRP A 155 -14.92 -7.59 -12.72
CA TRP A 155 -13.54 -7.91 -12.39
C TRP A 155 -12.56 -6.86 -12.90
N GLN A 156 -12.77 -6.32 -14.11
CA GLN A 156 -11.96 -5.22 -14.64
C GLN A 156 -12.11 -3.96 -13.78
N THR A 157 -13.33 -3.62 -13.37
CA THR A 157 -13.62 -2.54 -12.42
C THR A 157 -12.90 -2.76 -11.09
N ALA A 158 -12.94 -3.96 -10.53
CA ALA A 158 -12.21 -4.27 -9.30
C ALA A 158 -10.68 -4.14 -9.50
N ARG A 159 -10.17 -4.51 -10.67
CA ARG A 159 -8.74 -4.44 -11.01
C ARG A 159 -8.21 -3.02 -11.16
N THR A 160 -9.03 -2.03 -11.52
CA THR A 160 -8.59 -0.62 -11.56
C THR A 160 -8.34 -0.04 -10.17
N LEU A 161 -8.85 -0.70 -9.12
CA LEU A 161 -8.64 -0.29 -7.73
C LEU A 161 -7.29 -0.68 -7.17
N LEU A 162 -6.53 -1.58 -7.81
CA LEU A 162 -5.26 -2.04 -7.25
C LEU A 162 -4.23 -0.90 -7.20
N PRO A 163 -3.53 -0.71 -6.07
CA PRO A 163 -2.56 0.38 -5.91
C PRO A 163 -1.39 0.22 -6.88
N GLY A 164 -0.99 1.33 -7.52
CA GLY A 164 0.09 1.36 -8.52
C GLY A 164 -0.37 1.47 -9.98
N ARG A 165 -1.68 1.53 -10.24
CA ARG A 165 -2.26 2.02 -11.50
C ARG A 165 -2.84 3.41 -11.31
N ARG A 166 -1.99 4.40 -11.06
CA ARG A 166 -2.29 5.74 -11.55
C ARG A 166 -1.69 5.82 -12.97
N PRO A 167 -2.39 6.40 -13.95
CA PRO A 167 -1.78 6.69 -15.25
C PRO A 167 -0.49 7.52 -15.07
#